data_AF-A0A946NBQ5-F1
#
_entry.id   AF-A0A946NBQ5-F1
#
_cell.length_a   1.000
_cell.length_b   1.000
_cell.length_c   1.000
_cell.angle_alpha   90.00
_cell.angle_beta   90.00
_cell.angle_gamma   90.00
#
_symmetry.space_group_name_H-M   'P 1'
#
loop_
_entity.id
_entity.type
_entity.pdbx_description
1 polymer ?
#
loop_
_entity_poly.entity_id
_entity_poly.type
_entity_poly.pdbx_seq_one_letter_code
_entity_poly.pdbx_strand_id
1 'polypeptide(L)'
;MPAATAFVAKHLKVDNRIKPAIGALILAAMGFYYPSILGLGGYETQLAVAGGIALSLCVILLALKFAATVASFSFGFNGGVFGPSLFMGAMLGSAVGLIVQDSGADITSISLYALAGMGAMVAGVTGAVMSAIIVMIEMTDGVATARPLIFAVAFAYVVIYLASENSLLVRQLRSRGKNPWGKKN
;
A
#
# COMPACT_ATOMS: atom_id res chain seq x y z
N MET A 1 15.77 -1.57 15.11
CA MET A 1 15.02 -0.31 14.87
C MET A 1 14.59 -0.29 13.41
N PRO A 2 13.35 0.07 13.05
CA PRO A 2 12.96 0.16 11.65
C PRO A 2 13.88 1.14 10.90
N ALA A 3 14.41 0.75 9.75
CA ALA A 3 15.37 1.54 8.98
C ALA A 3 14.88 2.99 8.67
N ALA A 4 13.57 3.19 8.56
CA ALA A 4 12.95 4.51 8.38
C ALA A 4 13.11 5.44 9.60
N THR A 5 12.90 4.93 10.82
CA THR A 5 13.16 5.71 12.05
C THR A 5 14.63 6.08 12.21
N ALA A 6 15.55 5.27 11.69
CA ALA A 6 16.98 5.57 11.72
C ALA A 6 17.37 6.72 10.78
N PHE A 7 16.66 6.93 9.67
CA PHE A 7 16.94 8.01 8.72
C PHE A 7 16.64 9.39 9.32
N VAL A 8 15.48 9.56 9.97
CA VAL A 8 15.10 10.81 10.65
C VAL A 8 15.88 11.00 11.95
N ALA A 9 16.13 9.94 12.72
CA ALA A 9 16.96 10.05 13.92
C ALA A 9 18.41 10.46 13.63
N LYS A 10 18.92 10.21 12.41
CA LYS A 10 20.29 10.58 12.00
C LYS A 10 20.40 12.04 11.52
N HIS A 11 19.33 12.63 10.98
CA HIS A 11 19.34 13.99 10.43
C HIS A 11 18.67 15.04 11.35
N LEU A 12 17.76 14.62 12.24
CA LEU A 12 17.10 15.50 13.21
C LEU A 12 17.45 15.03 14.63
N LYS A 13 18.27 15.82 15.33
CA LYS A 13 18.57 15.67 16.77
C LYS A 13 17.36 16.09 17.61
N VAL A 14 16.23 15.40 17.44
CA VAL A 14 14.98 15.67 18.18
C VAL A 14 14.78 14.58 19.22
N ASP A 15 14.33 14.96 20.41
CA ASP A 15 13.98 14.04 21.49
C ASP A 15 12.91 13.03 21.01
N ASN A 16 13.11 11.76 21.35
CA ASN A 16 12.27 10.65 20.93
C ASN A 16 10.80 10.79 21.39
N ARG A 17 10.53 11.59 22.44
CA ARG A 17 9.17 11.89 22.91
C ARG A 17 8.41 12.86 22.01
N ILE A 18 9.09 13.78 21.33
CA ILE A 18 8.46 14.88 20.57
C ILE A 18 8.29 14.50 19.09
N LYS A 19 9.09 13.56 18.58
CA LYS A 19 9.00 13.04 17.20
C LYS A 19 7.56 12.70 16.75
N PRO A 20 6.74 11.93 17.51
CA PRO A 20 5.38 11.64 17.09
C PRO A 20 4.49 12.89 17.05
N ALA A 21 4.71 13.88 17.91
CA ALA A 21 3.94 15.13 17.87
C ALA A 21 4.25 15.94 16.60
N ILE A 22 5.51 15.99 16.19
CA ILE A 22 5.91 16.67 14.93
C ILE A 22 5.33 15.94 13.73
N GLY A 23 5.43 14.61 13.70
CA GLY A 23 4.83 13.84 12.62
C GLY A 23 3.31 13.95 12.58
N ALA A 24 2.64 14.04 13.73
CA ALA A 24 1.20 14.29 13.81
C ALA A 24 0.84 15.65 13.21
N LEU A 25 1.63 16.69 13.49
CA LEU A 25 1.39 18.03 12.97
C LEU A 25 1.57 18.09 11.46
N ILE A 26 2.58 17.39 10.92
CA ILE A 26 2.78 17.26 9.46
C ILE A 26 1.61 16.51 8.82
N LEU A 27 1.20 15.36 9.39
CA LEU A 27 0.07 14.59 8.88
C LEU A 27 -1.25 15.36 8.98
N ALA A 28 -1.45 16.14 10.05
CA ALA A 28 -2.61 16.99 10.22
C ALA A 28 -2.64 18.11 9.18
N ALA A 29 -1.50 18.76 8.91
CA ALA A 29 -1.40 19.76 7.85
C ALA A 29 -1.71 19.16 6.47
N MET A 30 -1.16 17.98 6.15
CA MET A 30 -1.46 17.28 4.90
C MET A 30 -2.94 16.87 4.81
N GLY A 31 -3.49 16.32 5.90
CA GLY A 31 -4.85 15.85 5.98
C GLY A 31 -5.91 16.95 5.97
N PHE A 32 -5.54 18.17 6.36
CA PHE A 32 -6.42 19.34 6.25
C PHE A 32 -6.72 19.69 4.78
N TYR A 33 -5.73 19.57 3.89
CA TYR A 33 -5.93 19.79 2.46
C TYR A 33 -6.53 18.57 1.75
N TYR A 34 -6.08 17.38 2.11
CA TYR A 34 -6.53 16.12 1.51
C TYR A 34 -6.95 15.16 2.63
N PRO A 35 -8.23 15.16 3.08
CA PRO A 35 -8.66 14.27 4.15
C PRO A 35 -8.51 12.78 3.77
N SER A 36 -8.57 12.46 2.47
CA SER A 36 -8.50 11.10 1.93
C SER A 36 -7.17 10.39 2.18
N ILE A 37 -6.08 11.13 2.44
CA ILE A 37 -4.80 10.53 2.82
C ILE A 37 -4.71 10.14 4.30
N LEU A 38 -5.63 10.60 5.15
CA LEU A 38 -5.74 10.11 6.51
C LEU A 38 -6.51 8.77 6.54
N GLY A 39 -6.13 7.89 7.48
CA GLY A 39 -6.79 6.59 7.65
C GLY A 39 -6.66 5.68 6.42
N LEU A 40 -7.74 4.95 6.10
CA LEU A 40 -7.80 4.04 4.96
C LEU A 40 -8.25 4.71 3.65
N GLY A 41 -8.73 5.95 3.70
CA GLY A 41 -9.28 6.64 2.53
C GLY A 41 -10.53 5.97 1.96
N GLY A 42 -11.40 5.43 2.83
CA GLY A 42 -12.51 4.53 2.49
C GLY A 42 -13.37 4.97 1.30
N TYR A 43 -13.81 6.24 1.29
CA TYR A 43 -14.63 6.78 0.20
C TYR A 43 -13.89 6.75 -1.14
N GLU A 44 -12.67 7.30 -1.22
CA GLU A 44 -11.88 7.31 -2.46
C GLU A 44 -11.50 5.91 -2.91
N THR A 45 -11.20 4.99 -1.98
CA THR A 45 -10.91 3.60 -2.34
C THR A 45 -12.12 2.90 -2.94
N GLN A 46 -13.31 3.14 -2.40
CA GLN A 46 -14.55 2.61 -2.97
C GLN A 46 -14.84 3.24 -4.32
N LEU A 47 -14.62 4.55 -4.47
CA LEU A 47 -14.79 5.26 -5.74
C LEU A 47 -13.82 4.73 -6.82
N ALA A 48 -12.58 4.45 -6.42
CA ALA A 48 -11.56 3.87 -7.28
C ALA A 48 -11.94 2.46 -7.75
N VAL A 49 -12.38 1.60 -6.82
CA VAL A 49 -12.89 0.27 -7.16
C VAL A 49 -14.17 0.35 -8.00
N ALA A 50 -15.03 1.36 -7.80
CA ALA A 50 -16.21 1.57 -8.63
C ALA A 50 -15.88 2.17 -10.02
N GLY A 51 -14.63 2.56 -10.28
CA GLY A 51 -14.20 3.21 -11.52
C GLY A 51 -14.69 4.66 -11.68
N GLY A 52 -15.16 5.29 -10.60
CA GLY A 52 -15.71 6.64 -10.59
C GLY A 52 -14.68 7.75 -10.29
N ILE A 53 -13.40 7.39 -10.16
CA ILE A 53 -12.34 8.32 -9.80
C ILE A 53 -11.58 8.83 -11.03
N ALA A 54 -11.19 10.10 -11.04
CA ALA A 54 -10.40 10.67 -12.12
C ALA A 54 -8.93 10.19 -12.06
N LEU A 55 -8.31 9.95 -13.23
CA LEU A 55 -6.91 9.52 -13.35
C LEU A 55 -5.95 10.48 -12.63
N SER A 56 -6.14 11.79 -12.79
CA SER A 56 -5.33 12.83 -12.13
C SER A 56 -5.41 12.72 -10.61
N LEU A 57 -6.61 12.48 -10.07
CA LEU A 57 -6.83 12.32 -8.64
C LEU A 57 -6.18 11.05 -8.09
N CYS A 58 -6.21 9.93 -8.83
CA CYS A 58 -5.49 8.71 -8.45
C CYS A 58 -3.99 8.96 -8.26
N VAL A 59 -3.35 9.63 -9.21
CA VAL A 59 -1.91 9.90 -9.17
C VAL A 59 -1.54 10.83 -8.02
N ILE A 60 -2.34 11.90 -7.81
CA ILE A 60 -2.14 12.84 -6.70
C ILE A 60 -2.30 12.14 -5.35
N LEU A 61 -3.40 11.40 -5.16
CA LEU A 61 -3.68 10.70 -3.90
C LEU A 61 -2.64 9.63 -3.61
N LEU A 62 -2.16 8.93 -4.63
CA LEU A 62 -1.08 7.96 -4.50
C LEU A 62 0.20 8.62 -3.98
N ALA A 63 0.65 9.69 -4.62
CA ALA A 63 1.88 10.38 -4.24
C ALA A 63 1.78 10.95 -2.82
N LEU A 64 0.64 11.56 -2.49
CA LEU A 64 0.39 12.10 -1.16
C LEU A 64 0.30 10.99 -0.09
N LYS A 65 -0.36 9.86 -0.38
CA LYS A 65 -0.45 8.73 0.56
C LYS A 65 0.92 8.10 0.80
N PHE A 66 1.73 7.97 -0.25
CA PHE A 66 3.09 7.47 -0.13
C PHE A 66 3.93 8.38 0.78
N ALA A 67 3.89 9.71 0.53
CA ALA A 67 4.58 10.69 1.37
C ALA A 67 4.10 10.67 2.83
N ALA A 68 2.78 10.59 3.05
CA ALA A 68 2.19 10.48 4.40
C ALA A 68 2.61 9.19 5.11
N THR A 69 2.70 8.08 4.39
CA THR A 69 3.13 6.79 4.93
C THR A 69 4.61 6.84 5.33
N VAL A 70 5.47 7.39 4.46
CA VAL A 70 6.89 7.60 4.75
C VAL A 70 7.06 8.51 5.97
N ALA A 71 6.33 9.63 6.05
CA ALA A 71 6.36 10.53 7.19
C ALA A 71 5.93 9.80 8.48
N SER A 72 4.84 9.04 8.44
CA SER A 72 4.34 8.27 9.59
C SER A 72 5.40 7.32 10.15
N PHE A 73 6.04 6.51 9.30
CA PHE A 73 7.10 5.59 9.75
C PHE A 73 8.37 6.32 10.18
N SER A 74 8.66 7.47 9.58
CA SER A 74 9.84 8.27 9.89
C SER A 74 9.78 8.93 11.26
N PHE A 75 8.59 9.39 11.67
CA PHE A 75 8.35 10.01 12.98
C PHE A 75 8.03 9.03 14.10
N GLY A 76 8.08 7.72 13.81
CA GLY A 76 7.96 6.67 14.82
C GLY A 76 6.53 6.31 15.20
N PHE A 77 5.54 6.60 14.34
CA PHE A 77 4.20 6.06 14.52
C PHE A 77 4.23 4.54 14.42
N ASN A 78 3.66 3.87 15.42
CA ASN A 78 3.43 2.43 15.38
C ASN A 78 2.10 2.16 14.68
N GLY A 79 2.17 1.74 13.42
CA GLY A 79 1.03 1.34 12.60
C GLY A 79 1.38 0.21 11.64
N GLY A 80 0.36 -0.39 11.05
CA GLY A 80 0.52 -1.42 10.01
C GLY A 80 0.73 -0.81 8.62
N VAL A 81 1.40 -1.56 7.74
CA VAL A 81 1.58 -1.20 6.31
C VAL A 81 0.41 -1.63 5.43
N PHE A 82 -0.50 -2.46 5.96
CA PHE A 82 -1.59 -3.08 5.22
C PHE A 82 -2.60 -2.07 4.65
N GLY A 83 -3.10 -1.16 5.48
CA GLY A 83 -4.06 -0.13 5.06
C GLY A 83 -3.51 0.80 3.97
N PRO A 84 -2.32 1.39 4.15
CA PRO A 84 -1.68 2.18 3.10
C PRO A 84 -1.44 1.38 1.81
N SER A 85 -1.06 0.10 1.90
CA SER A 85 -0.86 -0.73 0.70
C SER A 85 -2.15 -0.99 -0.08
N LEU A 86 -3.28 -1.19 0.61
CA LEU A 86 -4.59 -1.29 -0.04
C LEU A 86 -4.94 0.00 -0.79
N PHE A 87 -4.83 1.14 -0.12
CA PHE A 87 -5.15 2.43 -0.72
C PHE A 87 -4.28 2.71 -1.95
N MET A 88 -2.95 2.58 -1.81
CA MET A 88 -2.03 2.83 -2.92
C MET A 88 -2.24 1.84 -4.08
N GLY A 89 -2.51 0.57 -3.78
CA GLY A 89 -2.83 -0.43 -4.79
C GLY A 89 -4.12 -0.13 -5.54
N ALA A 90 -5.17 0.34 -4.86
CA ALA A 90 -6.43 0.75 -5.48
C ALA A 90 -6.23 1.91 -6.46
N MET A 91 -5.48 2.93 -6.04
CA MET A 91 -5.17 4.10 -6.87
C MET A 91 -4.31 3.73 -8.08
N LEU A 92 -3.28 2.89 -7.92
CA LEU A 92 -2.46 2.41 -9.04
C LEU A 92 -3.28 1.58 -10.02
N GLY A 93 -4.01 0.60 -9.50
CA GLY A 93 -4.82 -0.29 -10.32
C GLY A 93 -5.87 0.49 -11.11
N SER A 94 -6.58 1.41 -10.47
CA SER A 94 -7.57 2.27 -11.15
C SER A 94 -6.91 3.16 -12.18
N ALA A 95 -5.75 3.76 -11.88
CA ALA A 95 -5.02 4.57 -12.85
C ALA A 95 -4.62 3.77 -14.10
N VAL A 96 -4.13 2.53 -13.91
CA VAL A 96 -3.82 1.63 -15.03
C VAL A 96 -5.08 1.29 -15.82
N GLY A 97 -6.18 0.95 -15.14
CA GLY A 97 -7.45 0.64 -15.79
C GLY A 97 -8.00 1.79 -16.63
N LEU A 98 -7.91 3.03 -16.11
CA LEU A 98 -8.32 4.24 -16.82
C LEU A 98 -7.44 4.53 -18.04
N ILE A 99 -6.13 4.34 -17.95
CA ILE A 99 -5.21 4.50 -19.09
C ILE A 99 -5.51 3.46 -20.18
N VAL A 100 -5.75 2.21 -19.78
CA VAL A 100 -6.09 1.13 -20.72
C VAL A 100 -7.42 1.40 -21.42
N GLN A 101 -8.43 1.87 -20.67
CA GLN A 101 -9.71 2.28 -21.24
C GLN A 101 -9.57 3.45 -22.22
N ASP A 102 -8.79 4.48 -21.88
CA ASP A 102 -8.55 5.65 -22.75
C ASP A 102 -7.82 5.27 -24.06
N SER A 103 -6.94 4.26 -24.00
CA SER A 103 -6.28 3.71 -25.19
C SER A 103 -7.20 2.91 -26.13
N GLY A 104 -8.50 2.78 -25.80
CA GLY A 104 -9.49 2.05 -26.61
C GLY A 104 -9.47 0.53 -26.43
N ALA A 105 -8.65 0.01 -25.51
CA ALA A 105 -8.57 -1.40 -25.18
C ALA A 105 -9.53 -1.72 -24.02
N ASP A 106 -10.83 -1.82 -24.30
CA ASP A 106 -11.84 -2.17 -23.28
C ASP A 106 -11.85 -3.68 -23.01
N ILE A 107 -10.77 -4.18 -22.41
CA ILE A 107 -10.54 -5.61 -22.16
C ILE A 107 -11.29 -6.07 -20.90
N THR A 108 -11.33 -5.23 -19.86
CA THR A 108 -12.00 -5.53 -18.57
C THR A 108 -12.40 -4.26 -17.81
N SER A 109 -13.30 -4.41 -16.83
CA SER A 109 -13.75 -3.32 -15.95
C SER A 109 -12.61 -2.70 -15.13
N ILE A 110 -12.64 -1.38 -14.92
CA ILE A 110 -11.70 -0.65 -14.04
C ILE A 110 -11.63 -1.25 -12.63
N SER A 111 -12.76 -1.75 -12.11
CA SER A 111 -12.84 -2.42 -10.82
C SER A 111 -11.87 -3.60 -10.67
N LEU A 112 -11.72 -4.40 -11.73
CA LEU A 112 -10.80 -5.54 -11.74
C LEU A 112 -9.34 -5.08 -11.68
N TYR A 113 -8.98 -4.00 -12.38
CA TYR A 113 -7.64 -3.43 -12.30
C TYR A 113 -7.36 -2.86 -10.91
N ALA A 114 -8.33 -2.14 -10.32
CA ALA A 114 -8.22 -1.63 -8.95
C ALA A 114 -7.96 -2.75 -7.94
N LEU A 115 -8.78 -3.82 -7.97
CA LEU A 115 -8.66 -4.97 -7.07
C LEU A 115 -7.35 -5.75 -7.28
N ALA A 116 -6.94 -5.95 -8.54
CA ALA A 116 -5.66 -6.56 -8.86
C ALA A 116 -4.49 -5.75 -8.30
N GLY A 117 -4.53 -4.41 -8.44
CA GLY A 117 -3.54 -3.50 -7.86
C GLY A 117 -3.52 -3.55 -6.32
N MET A 118 -4.68 -3.58 -5.67
CA MET A 118 -4.82 -3.75 -4.22
C MET A 118 -4.17 -5.05 -3.75
N GLY A 119 -4.56 -6.18 -4.36
CA GLY A 119 -4.04 -7.50 -4.01
C GLY A 119 -2.52 -7.62 -4.26
N ALA A 120 -2.04 -7.12 -5.39
CA ALA A 120 -0.62 -7.14 -5.76
C ALA A 120 0.23 -6.34 -4.77
N MET A 121 -0.20 -5.13 -4.41
CA MET A 121 0.55 -4.28 -3.48
C MET A 121 0.57 -4.89 -2.07
N VAL A 122 -0.55 -5.42 -1.59
CA VAL A 122 -0.64 -6.11 -0.30
C VAL A 122 0.22 -7.36 -0.27
N ALA A 123 0.12 -8.21 -1.29
CA ALA A 123 0.91 -9.44 -1.42
C ALA A 123 2.42 -9.14 -1.46
N GLY A 124 2.83 -8.10 -2.21
CA GLY A 124 4.21 -7.66 -2.31
C GLY A 124 4.79 -7.13 -1.01
N VAL A 125 4.01 -6.30 -0.30
CA VAL A 125 4.43 -5.70 0.98
C VAL A 125 4.52 -6.75 2.08
N THR A 126 3.50 -7.61 2.20
CA THR A 126 3.39 -8.57 3.31
C THR A 126 4.14 -9.88 3.04
N GLY A 127 4.24 -10.32 1.80
CA GLY A 127 4.67 -11.68 1.45
C GLY A 127 3.56 -12.73 1.59
N ALA A 128 2.32 -12.34 1.89
CA ALA A 128 1.20 -13.24 2.15
C ALA A 128 0.20 -13.25 1.00
N VAL A 129 0.55 -13.91 -0.11
CA VAL A 129 -0.24 -13.94 -1.36
C VAL A 129 -1.65 -14.49 -1.16
N MET A 130 -1.79 -15.65 -0.51
CA MET A 130 -3.09 -16.29 -0.31
C MET A 130 -4.02 -15.42 0.55
N SER A 131 -3.47 -14.79 1.60
CA SER A 131 -4.25 -13.88 2.45
C SER A 131 -4.69 -12.64 1.68
N ALA A 132 -3.83 -12.07 0.84
CA ALA A 132 -4.18 -10.93 -0.01
C ALA A 132 -5.33 -11.26 -0.96
N ILE A 133 -5.28 -12.43 -1.62
CA ILE A 133 -6.33 -12.90 -2.53
C ILE A 133 -7.66 -13.08 -1.78
N ILE A 134 -7.65 -13.75 -0.63
CA ILE A 134 -8.87 -13.98 0.17
C ILE A 134 -9.49 -12.64 0.57
N VAL A 135 -8.69 -11.69 1.08
CA VAL A 135 -9.20 -10.37 1.46
C VAL A 135 -9.82 -9.64 0.27
N MET A 136 -9.21 -9.69 -0.91
CA MET A 136 -9.80 -9.07 -2.10
C MET A 136 -11.14 -9.73 -2.48
N ILE A 137 -11.24 -11.06 -2.43
CA ILE A 137 -12.48 -11.78 -2.74
C ILE A 137 -13.60 -11.37 -1.76
N GLU A 138 -13.30 -11.35 -0.45
CA GLU A 138 -14.24 -10.91 0.59
C GLU A 138 -14.68 -9.46 0.40
N MET A 139 -13.77 -8.57 -0.02
CA MET A 139 -14.11 -7.16 -0.27
C MET A 139 -14.97 -6.95 -1.51
N THR A 140 -15.05 -7.93 -2.42
CA THR A 140 -15.78 -7.78 -3.70
C THR A 140 -17.06 -8.61 -3.79
N ASP A 141 -17.42 -9.36 -2.74
CA ASP A 141 -18.62 -10.22 -2.65
C ASP A 141 -18.88 -11.11 -3.89
N GLY A 142 -17.82 -11.45 -4.66
CA GLY A 142 -17.95 -11.99 -6.01
C GLY A 142 -16.89 -13.01 -6.36
N VAL A 143 -17.29 -14.27 -6.51
CA VAL A 143 -16.38 -15.37 -6.92
C VAL A 143 -16.01 -15.27 -8.40
N ALA A 144 -16.79 -14.55 -9.21
CA ALA A 144 -16.57 -14.40 -10.65
C ALA A 144 -15.27 -13.63 -10.97
N THR A 145 -14.91 -12.65 -10.15
CA THR A 145 -13.67 -11.85 -10.27
C THR A 145 -12.46 -12.56 -9.65
N ALA A 146 -12.65 -13.64 -8.90
CA ALA A 146 -11.57 -14.36 -8.22
C ALA A 146 -10.54 -14.95 -9.19
N ARG A 147 -10.97 -15.50 -10.34
CA ARG A 147 -10.06 -16.14 -11.31
C ARG A 147 -8.97 -15.17 -11.84
N PRO A 148 -9.31 -14.06 -12.52
CA PRO A 148 -8.31 -13.13 -13.03
C PRO A 148 -7.49 -12.49 -11.89
N LEU A 149 -8.10 -12.27 -10.73
CA LEU A 149 -7.45 -11.72 -9.55
C LEU A 149 -6.33 -12.64 -9.03
N ILE A 150 -6.58 -13.95 -8.91
CA ILE A 150 -5.57 -14.93 -8.50
C ILE A 150 -4.36 -14.86 -9.43
N PHE A 151 -4.58 -14.86 -10.75
CA PHE A 151 -3.49 -14.79 -11.73
C PHE A 151 -2.71 -13.48 -11.61
N ALA A 152 -3.39 -12.34 -11.52
CA ALA A 152 -2.74 -11.04 -11.42
C ALA A 152 -1.90 -10.91 -10.15
N VAL A 153 -2.46 -11.29 -9.00
CA VAL A 153 -1.76 -11.20 -7.69
C VAL A 153 -0.60 -12.19 -7.61
N ALA A 154 -0.78 -13.42 -8.11
CA ALA A 154 0.29 -14.41 -8.17
C ALA A 154 1.43 -13.96 -9.09
N PHE A 155 1.11 -13.46 -10.28
CA PHE A 155 2.11 -12.95 -11.22
C PHE A 155 2.88 -11.77 -10.65
N ALA A 156 2.18 -10.78 -10.08
CA ALA A 156 2.80 -9.65 -9.43
C ALA A 156 3.73 -10.09 -8.29
N TYR A 157 3.32 -11.08 -7.49
CA TYR A 157 4.16 -11.61 -6.44
C TYR A 157 5.42 -12.30 -6.97
N VAL A 158 5.32 -13.07 -8.07
CA VAL A 158 6.48 -13.67 -8.72
C VAL A 158 7.47 -12.60 -9.18
N VAL A 159 6.99 -11.53 -9.83
CA VAL A 159 7.84 -10.40 -10.24
C VAL A 159 8.54 -9.77 -9.04
N ILE A 160 7.82 -9.54 -7.94
CA ILE A 160 8.38 -8.98 -6.71
C ILE A 160 9.40 -9.93 -6.07
N TYR A 161 9.12 -11.23 -6.07
CA TYR A 161 10.02 -12.25 -5.54
C TYR A 161 11.33 -12.34 -6.34
N LEU A 162 11.27 -12.14 -7.66
CA LEU A 162 12.46 -12.10 -8.50
C LEU A 162 13.24 -10.78 -8.35
N ALA A 163 12.55 -9.67 -8.11
CA ALA A 163 13.17 -8.35 -8.00
C ALA A 163 13.69 -8.01 -6.59
N SER A 164 13.20 -8.67 -5.54
CA SER A 164 13.49 -8.33 -4.14
C SER A 164 13.97 -9.54 -3.34
N GLU A 165 15.03 -9.36 -2.57
CA GLU A 165 15.60 -10.44 -1.76
C GLU A 165 14.68 -10.91 -0.62
N ASN A 166 13.80 -10.05 -0.08
CA ASN A 166 12.90 -10.38 1.04
C ASN A 166 11.69 -9.42 1.13
N SER A 167 10.55 -9.90 1.64
CA SER A 167 9.36 -9.06 1.92
C SER A 167 9.60 -8.07 3.07
N LEU A 168 8.80 -7.00 3.16
CA LEU A 168 8.99 -5.97 4.18
C LEU A 168 8.85 -6.52 5.60
N LEU A 169 7.94 -7.46 5.83
CA LEU A 169 7.74 -8.07 7.15
C LEU A 169 8.96 -8.91 7.58
N VAL A 170 9.57 -9.64 6.66
CA VAL A 170 10.81 -10.40 6.91
C VAL A 170 11.96 -9.44 7.27
N ARG A 171 12.07 -8.32 6.55
CA ARG A 171 13.07 -7.27 6.85
C ARG A 171 12.83 -6.64 8.22
N GLN A 172 11.57 -6.40 8.60
CA GLN A 172 11.21 -5.88 9.92
C GLN A 172 11.60 -6.86 11.04
N LEU A 173 11.34 -8.17 10.87
CA LEU A 173 11.75 -9.19 11.84
C LEU A 173 13.26 -9.24 12.02
N ARG A 174 14.03 -9.26 10.91
CA ARG A 174 15.50 -9.22 10.97
C ARG A 174 16.02 -7.95 11.65
N SER A 175 15.41 -6.79 11.40
CA SER A 175 15.79 -5.52 12.06
C SER A 175 15.55 -5.50 13.58
N ARG A 176 14.80 -6.48 14.09
CA ARG A 176 14.53 -6.74 15.51
C ARG A 176 15.36 -7.91 16.06
N GLY A 177 16.34 -8.40 15.30
CA GLY A 177 17.18 -9.54 15.68
C GLY A 177 16.46 -10.89 15.68
N LYS A 178 15.25 -10.98 15.10
CA LYS A 178 14.48 -12.22 15.00
C LYS A 178 14.67 -12.82 13.61
N ASN A 179 15.17 -14.05 13.54
CA ASN A 179 15.23 -14.80 12.29
C ASN A 179 13.91 -15.56 12.09
N PRO A 180 13.12 -15.29 11.03
CA PRO A 180 11.88 -16.00 10.79
C PRO A 180 12.06 -17.51 10.57
N TRP A 181 13.27 -17.95 10.23
CA TRP A 181 13.58 -19.34 9.87
C TRP A 181 14.29 -20.14 10.98
N GLY A 182 14.35 -19.63 12.20
CA GLY A 182 14.82 -20.39 13.37
C GLY A 182 16.30 -20.80 13.41
N LYS A 183 17.13 -20.48 12.40
CA LYS A 183 18.58 -20.70 12.49
C LYS A 183 19.21 -19.67 13.45
N LYS A 184 19.54 -20.13 14.65
CA LYS A 184 20.48 -19.49 15.59
C LYS A 184 21.87 -19.50 14.93
N ASN A 185 22.45 -18.33 14.74
CA ASN A 185 23.90 -18.17 14.74
C ASN A 185 24.27 -17.57 16.08
#